data_AF-A0A7V6BDZ0-F1
#
_entry.id   AF-A0A7V6BDZ0-F1
#
_cell.length_a   1.000
_cell.length_b   1.000
_cell.length_c   1.000
_cell.angle_alpha   90.00
_cell.angle_beta   90.00
_cell.angle_gamma   90.00
#
_symmetry.space_group_name_H-M   'P 1'
#
loop_
_entity.id
_entity.type
_entity.pdbx_description
1 polymer ?
#
loop_
_entity_poly.entity_id
_entity_poly.type
_entity_poly.pdbx_seq_one_letter_code
_entity_poly.pdbx_strand_id
1 'polypeptide(L)'
;GLNFKSSLYISPKSENKLLSGKKIVITGTLKSMSRQDAISKIEELGGQVTSTVTRNTDFVVVGEEPGSKLVKAKELGIKTINETDFLKIIHQQ
;
A
#
# COMPACT_ATOMS: atom_id res chain seq x y z
N GLY A 1 -1.57 -30.56 -32.42
CA GLY A 1 -1.22 -30.25 -31.01
C GLY A 1 -2.09 -29.09 -30.57
N LEU A 2 -2.75 -29.22 -29.41
CA LEU A 2 -3.65 -28.21 -28.85
C LEU A 2 -2.87 -26.90 -28.63
N ASN A 3 -3.23 -25.84 -29.35
CA ASN A 3 -2.79 -24.48 -29.05
C ASN A 3 -3.51 -24.05 -27.76
N PHE A 4 -2.84 -24.28 -26.64
CA PHE A 4 -3.23 -23.70 -25.36
C PHE A 4 -3.34 -22.19 -25.55
N LYS A 5 -4.57 -21.69 -25.49
CA LYS A 5 -4.86 -20.29 -25.21
C LYS A 5 -4.09 -19.94 -23.93
N SER A 6 -2.88 -19.41 -24.08
CA SER A 6 -2.27 -18.60 -23.03
C SER A 6 -3.18 -17.40 -22.94
N SER A 7 -4.17 -17.54 -22.08
CA SER A 7 -5.16 -16.54 -21.75
C SER A 7 -4.37 -15.31 -21.33
N LEU A 8 -4.31 -14.35 -22.25
CA LEU A 8 -4.11 -12.95 -21.97
C LEU A 8 -5.19 -12.53 -20.95
N TYR A 9 -4.96 -12.84 -19.68
CA TYR A 9 -5.56 -12.10 -18.56
C TYR A 9 -4.63 -10.92 -18.28
N ILE A 10 -4.48 -10.04 -19.26
CA ILE A 10 -4.26 -8.64 -18.91
C ILE A 10 -5.67 -8.16 -18.57
N SER A 11 -6.05 -8.28 -17.29
CA SER A 11 -7.27 -7.63 -16.80
C SER A 11 -7.10 -6.13 -17.06
N PRO A 12 -7.91 -5.53 -17.95
CA PRO A 12 -7.87 -4.09 -18.15
C PRO A 12 -8.59 -3.45 -16.96
N LYS A 13 -7.85 -3.07 -15.93
CA LYS A 13 -8.43 -2.24 -14.87
C LYS A 13 -7.46 -1.17 -14.40
N SER A 14 -7.62 -0.02 -15.05
CA SER A 14 -7.34 1.33 -14.57
C SER A 14 -5.87 1.79 -14.61
N GLU A 15 -5.59 2.59 -15.64
CA GLU A 15 -4.35 3.31 -15.96
C GLU A 15 -3.99 4.45 -14.98
N ASN A 16 -4.03 4.19 -13.67
CA ASN A 16 -3.43 5.12 -12.72
C ASN A 16 -2.80 4.34 -11.58
N LYS A 17 -1.58 3.84 -11.81
CA LYS A 17 -0.73 3.32 -10.74
C LYS A 17 -0.25 4.49 -9.88
N LEU A 18 -1.17 5.06 -9.09
CA LEU A 18 -0.95 6.17 -8.16
C LEU A 18 0.21 5.88 -7.20
N LEU A 19 0.45 4.60 -6.94
CA LEU A 19 1.48 4.11 -6.03
C LEU A 19 2.62 3.37 -6.75
N SER A 20 2.73 3.46 -8.08
CA SER A 20 3.76 2.75 -8.85
C SER A 20 5.17 2.98 -8.30
N GLY A 21 5.82 1.92 -7.85
CA GLY A 21 7.19 1.98 -7.33
C GLY A 21 7.34 2.65 -5.96
N LYS A 22 6.23 3.04 -5.32
CA LYS A 22 6.26 3.63 -3.98
C LYS A 22 6.39 2.55 -2.92
N LYS A 23 7.14 2.85 -1.85
CA LYS A 23 7.27 1.96 -0.70
C LYS A 23 6.40 2.44 0.44
N ILE A 24 5.43 1.62 0.81
CA ILE A 24 4.48 1.90 1.88
C ILE A 24 4.79 0.98 3.06
N VAL A 25 4.70 1.51 4.27
CA VAL A 25 4.77 0.72 5.50
C VAL A 25 3.44 0.83 6.22
N ILE A 26 2.89 -0.28 6.67
CA ILE A 26 1.66 -0.27 7.48
C ILE A 26 2.06 -0.49 8.94
N THR A 27 1.64 0.41 9.81
CA THR A 27 1.80 0.26 11.27
C THR A 27 0.46 0.38 11.99
N GLY A 28 0.30 -0.42 13.05
CA GLY A 28 -0.98 -0.59 13.73
C GLY A 28 -1.93 -1.52 12.98
N THR A 29 -3.16 -1.58 13.48
CA THR A 29 -4.26 -2.36 12.91
C THR A 29 -5.17 -1.44 12.11
N LEU A 30 -5.44 -1.80 10.86
CA LEU A 30 -6.44 -1.10 10.05
C LEU A 30 -7.83 -1.59 10.47
N LYS A 31 -8.73 -0.66 10.81
CA LYS A 31 -10.09 -0.96 11.25
C LYS A 31 -11.04 -1.09 10.06
N SER A 32 -10.77 -0.33 8.99
CA SER A 32 -11.58 -0.34 7.77
C SER A 32 -11.29 -1.53 6.86
N MET A 33 -10.14 -2.19 6.99
CA MET A 33 -9.81 -3.38 6.21
C MET A 33 -8.74 -4.25 6.87
N SER A 34 -8.68 -5.51 6.48
CA SER A 34 -7.58 -6.39 6.87
C SER A 34 -6.26 -5.90 6.29
N ARG A 35 -5.16 -6.17 7.00
CA ARG A 35 -3.81 -5.88 6.50
C ARG A 35 -3.55 -6.51 5.13
N GLN A 36 -4.09 -7.71 4.88
CA GLN A 36 -3.98 -8.37 3.57
C GLN A 36 -4.70 -7.58 2.47
N ASP A 37 -5.93 -7.13 2.68
CA ASP A 37 -6.64 -6.26 1.73
C ASP A 37 -5.86 -4.98 1.41
N ALA A 38 -5.29 -4.35 2.44
CA ALA A 38 -4.47 -3.16 2.24
C ALA A 38 -3.23 -3.44 1.38
N ILE A 39 -2.57 -4.59 1.62
CA ILE A 39 -1.43 -5.05 0.81
C ILE A 39 -1.88 -5.25 -0.64
N SER A 40 -2.96 -6.01 -0.86
CA SER A 40 -3.50 -6.25 -2.20
C SER A 40 -3.80 -4.95 -2.93
N LYS A 41 -4.53 -4.02 -2.30
CA LYS A 41 -4.85 -2.71 -2.92
C LYS A 41 -3.60 -1.90 -3.24
N ILE A 42 -2.59 -1.93 -2.37
CA ILE A 42 -1.31 -1.25 -2.62
C ILE A 42 -0.60 -1.87 -3.81
N GLU A 43 -0.53 -3.19 -3.89
CA GLU A 43 0.10 -3.93 -4.99
C GLU A 43 -0.67 -3.74 -6.31
N GLU A 44 -2.01 -3.72 -6.26
CA GLU A 44 -2.89 -3.40 -7.40
C GLU A 44 -2.63 -2.00 -7.95
N LEU A 45 -2.35 -1.03 -7.08
CA LEU A 45 -1.96 0.34 -7.45
C LEU A 45 -0.46 0.46 -7.83
N GLY A 46 0.28 -0.65 -7.85
CA GLY A 46 1.70 -0.72 -8.24
C GLY A 46 2.71 -0.39 -7.13
N GLY A 47 2.25 -0.25 -5.88
CA GLY A 47 3.10 0.01 -4.72
C GLY A 47 3.62 -1.27 -4.06
N GLN A 48 4.57 -1.11 -3.15
CA GLN A 48 5.15 -2.20 -2.36
C GLN A 48 4.92 -1.97 -0.87
N VAL A 49 4.36 -2.96 -0.18
CA VAL A 49 4.30 -2.97 1.29
C VAL A 49 5.56 -3.55 1.89
N THR A 50 6.14 -2.84 2.85
CA THR A 50 7.27 -3.32 3.65
C THR A 50 6.95 -3.24 5.13
N SER A 51 7.47 -4.17 5.94
CA SER A 51 7.29 -4.16 7.40
C SER A 51 8.31 -3.29 8.15
N THR A 52 9.29 -2.75 7.43
CA THR A 52 10.41 -1.99 7.98
C THR A 52 10.34 -0.56 7.49
N VAL A 53 10.35 0.39 8.43
CA VAL A 53 10.49 1.81 8.11
C VAL A 53 11.94 2.07 7.68
N THR A 54 12.14 2.44 6.42
CA THR A 54 13.45 2.73 5.84
C THR A 54 13.45 4.12 5.23
N ARG A 55 14.63 4.69 4.95
CA ARG A 55 14.74 5.99 4.25
C ARG A 55 14.14 5.99 2.84
N ASN A 56 13.97 4.81 2.23
CA ASN A 56 13.34 4.64 0.93
C ASN A 56 11.81 4.51 1.02
N THR A 57 11.23 4.56 2.22
CA THR A 57 9.78 4.52 2.41
C THR A 57 9.18 5.88 2.04
N ASP A 58 8.27 5.90 1.07
CA ASP A 58 7.56 7.13 0.67
C ASP A 58 6.65 7.62 1.80
N PHE A 59 5.84 6.70 2.35
CA PHE A 59 4.95 7.03 3.46
C PHE A 59 4.57 5.81 4.31
N VAL A 60 4.15 6.08 5.53
CA VAL A 60 3.70 5.08 6.51
C VAL A 60 2.21 5.27 6.77
N VAL A 61 1.43 4.20 6.59
CA VAL A 61 0.03 4.15 6.98
C VAL A 61 -0.06 3.83 8.46
N VAL A 62 -0.71 4.73 9.20
CA VAL A 62 -0.88 4.71 10.66
C VAL A 62 -2.32 4.28 10.95
N GLY A 63 -2.49 3.04 11.41
CA GLY A 63 -3.75 2.49 11.88
C GLY A 63 -3.97 2.67 13.38
N GLU A 64 -4.94 1.94 13.93
CA GLU A 64 -5.22 1.85 15.36
C GLU A 64 -4.00 1.24 16.07
N GLU A 65 -3.52 1.93 17.11
CA GLU A 65 -2.30 1.58 17.86
C GLU A 65 -1.01 1.48 17.02
N PRO A 66 -0.52 2.60 16.48
CA PRO A 66 0.60 2.61 15.53
C PRO A 66 1.98 2.30 16.14
N GLY A 67 2.06 2.18 17.48
CA GLY A 67 3.20 1.67 18.23
C GLY A 67 4.57 2.26 17.86
N SER A 68 5.64 1.48 18.08
CA SER A 68 7.04 1.91 17.93
C SER A 68 7.47 2.27 16.50
N LYS A 69 6.66 1.97 15.48
CA LYS A 69 7.00 2.30 14.08
C LYS A 69 6.58 3.72 13.69
N LEU A 70 5.56 4.29 14.34
CA LEU A 70 5.25 5.72 14.19
C LEU A 70 6.45 6.54 14.65
N VAL A 71 6.97 6.24 15.83
CA VAL A 71 8.13 6.92 16.41
C VAL A 71 9.29 6.91 15.41
N LYS A 72 9.63 5.73 14.86
CA LYS A 72 10.68 5.59 13.86
C LYS A 72 10.43 6.35 12.57
N ALA A 73 9.19 6.39 12.07
CA ALA A 73 8.83 7.18 10.90
C ALA A 73 9.00 8.68 11.15
N LYS A 74 8.61 9.14 12.35
CA LYS A 74 8.75 10.54 12.77
C LYS A 74 10.21 10.95 12.96
N GLU A 75 11.03 10.07 13.56
CA GLU A 75 12.48 10.27 13.70
C GLU A 75 13.20 10.36 12.35
N LEU A 76 12.77 9.56 11.37
CA LEU A 76 13.33 9.57 10.02
C LEU A 76 12.74 10.67 9.13
N GLY A 77 11.74 11.43 9.60
CA GLY A 77 11.07 12.46 8.82
C GLY A 77 10.23 11.92 7.66
N ILE A 78 9.78 10.67 7.74
CA ILE A 78 8.98 10.01 6.70
C ILE A 78 7.53 10.44 6.84
N LYS A 79 6.86 10.67 5.71
CA LYS A 79 5.45 11.09 5.69
C LYS A 79 4.57 9.99 6.30
N THR A 80 3.76 10.34 7.29
CA THR A 80 2.78 9.43 7.88
C THR A 80 1.38 9.83 7.44
N ILE A 81 0.60 8.90 6.94
CA ILE A 81 -0.82 9.09 6.61
C ILE A 81 -1.66 8.19 7.51
N ASN A 82 -2.87 8.62 7.85
CA ASN A 82 -3.80 7.78 8.60
C ASN A 82 -4.55 6.82 7.66
N GLU A 83 -5.34 5.92 8.22
CA GLU A 83 -6.21 5.02 7.45
C GLU A 83 -7.15 5.78 6.51
N THR A 84 -7.74 6.90 6.95
CA THR A 84 -8.69 7.68 6.15
C THR A 84 -8.05 8.27 4.89
N ASP A 85 -6.83 8.76 4.98
CA ASP A 85 -6.05 9.27 3.86
C ASP A 85 -5.63 8.13 2.92
N PHE A 86 -5.25 6.97 3.48
CA PHE A 86 -5.00 5.78 2.67
C PHE A 86 -6.25 5.35 1.88
N LEU A 87 -7.42 5.33 2.54
CA LEU A 87 -8.71 5.04 1.91
C LEU A 87 -9.01 6.03 0.78
N LYS A 88 -8.74 7.32 0.96
CA LYS A 88 -8.92 8.31 -0.12
C LYS A 88 -8.05 8.00 -1.33
N ILE A 89 -6.78 7.62 -1.12
CA ILE A 89 -5.86 7.30 -2.23
C ILE A 89 -6.37 6.09 -3.02
N ILE A 90 -6.90 5.07 -2.34
CA ILE A 90 -7.37 3.84 -2.99
C ILE A 90 -8.84 3.93 -3.48
N HIS A 91 -9.62 4.91 -3.02
CA HIS A 91 -11.01 5.16 -3.45
C HIS A 91 -11.17 6.35 -4.41
N GLN A 92 -10.13 7.12 -4.70
CA GLN A 92 -10.16 8.08 -5.82
C GLN A 92 -10.20 7.30 -7.14
N GLN A 93 -11.41 6.90 -7.53
CA GLN A 93 -11.78 6.51 -8.89
C GLN A 93 -12.52 7.67 -9.56
#